data_AF-A0A166CBB5-F1
#
_entry.id   AF-A0A166CBB5-F1
#
_cell.length_a   1.000
_cell.length_b   1.000
_cell.length_c   1.000
_cell.angle_alpha   90.00
_cell.angle_beta   90.00
_cell.angle_gamma   90.00
#
_symmetry.space_group_name_H-M   'P 1'
#
loop_
_entity.id
_entity.type
_entity.pdbx_description
1 polymer ?
#
loop_
_entity_poly.entity_id
_entity_poly.type
_entity_poly.pdbx_seq_one_letter_code
_entity_poly.pdbx_strand_id
1 'polypeptide(L)'
;MNVIKEEILEKINDSLKEYPASIDGITMISFSEKKSYIGNIKFLDMEKVEEAKKILSKVFKCYGHYSIHSQEVVSCCAPKYMTIGFKIDVEEN
;
A
#
# COMPACT_ATOMS: atom_id res chain seq x y z
N MET A 1 5.94 -10.39 16.33
CA MET A 1 5.08 -9.50 15.53
C MET A 1 5.82 -8.20 15.31
N ASN A 2 5.81 -7.65 14.09
CA ASN A 2 6.52 -6.42 13.77
C ASN A 2 5.55 -5.24 13.91
N VAL A 3 5.74 -4.44 14.96
CA VAL A 3 4.85 -3.32 15.34
C VAL A 3 4.64 -2.33 14.18
N ILE A 4 5.71 -2.02 13.43
CA ILE A 4 5.63 -1.08 12.29
C ILE A 4 4.77 -1.66 11.16
N LYS A 5 4.86 -2.97 10.91
CA LYS A 5 4.03 -3.63 9.89
C LYS A 5 2.55 -3.51 10.24
N GLU A 6 2.19 -3.75 11.50
CA GLU A 6 0.82 -3.67 11.99
C GLU A 6 0.29 -2.23 11.92
N GLU A 7 1.10 -1.26 12.33
CA GLU A 7 0.77 0.16 12.25
C GLU A 7 0.51 0.61 10.79
N ILE A 8 1.37 0.18 9.84
CA ILE A 8 1.17 0.48 8.41
C ILE A 8 -0.14 -0.13 7.91
N LEU A 9 -0.44 -1.38 8.27
CA LEU A 9 -1.68 -2.06 7.87
C LEU A 9 -2.91 -1.33 8.42
N GLU A 10 -2.89 -0.97 9.70
CA GLU A 10 -3.98 -0.25 10.36
C GLU A 10 -4.21 1.10 9.70
N LYS A 11 -3.16 1.90 9.49
CA LYS A 11 -3.30 3.20 8.82
C LYS A 11 -3.81 3.10 7.39
N ILE A 12 -3.39 2.08 6.62
CA ILE A 12 -3.92 1.86 5.27
C ILE A 12 -5.42 1.55 5.33
N ASN A 13 -5.81 0.60 6.19
CA ASN A 13 -7.21 0.20 6.34
C ASN A 13 -8.09 1.38 6.77
N ASP A 14 -7.67 2.16 7.77
CA ASP A 14 -8.39 3.34 8.23
C ASP A 14 -8.52 4.41 7.15
N SER A 15 -7.45 4.62 6.38
CA SER A 15 -7.39 5.64 5.33
C SER A 15 -8.22 5.28 4.09
N LEU A 16 -8.42 3.99 3.83
CA LEU A 16 -9.15 3.50 2.68
C LEU A 16 -10.51 2.86 3.02
N LYS A 17 -10.98 2.95 4.27
CA LYS A 17 -12.19 2.29 4.77
C LYS A 17 -13.47 2.60 3.98
N GLU A 18 -13.55 3.78 3.37
CA GLU A 18 -14.70 4.23 2.58
C GLU A 18 -14.65 3.75 1.11
N TYR A 19 -13.53 3.14 0.71
CA TYR A 19 -13.34 2.63 -0.64
C TYR A 19 -13.44 1.10 -0.66
N PRO A 20 -13.89 0.52 -1.79
CA PRO A 20 -13.87 -0.92 -1.99
C PRO A 20 -12.43 -1.40 -2.26
N ALA A 21 -11.63 -1.47 -1.19
CA ALA A 21 -10.21 -1.79 -1.21
C ALA A 21 -9.87 -2.97 -0.28
N SER A 22 -8.93 -3.80 -0.69
CA SER A 22 -8.38 -4.88 0.14
C SER A 22 -6.88 -4.98 0.00
N ILE A 23 -6.16 -5.18 1.11
CA ILE A 23 -4.73 -5.42 1.10
C ILE A 23 -4.48 -6.89 0.73
N ASP A 24 -3.81 -7.15 -0.39
CA ASP A 24 -3.49 -8.52 -0.83
C ASP A 24 -2.32 -9.12 -0.01
N GLY A 25 -1.44 -8.27 0.51
CA GLY A 25 -0.37 -8.68 1.42
C GLY A 25 0.72 -7.62 1.59
N ILE A 26 1.46 -7.73 2.69
CA ILE A 26 2.68 -6.95 2.94
C ILE A 26 3.82 -7.90 3.29
N THR A 27 4.88 -7.80 2.50
CA THR A 27 6.18 -8.45 2.72
C THR A 27 7.15 -7.45 3.33
N MET A 28 7.92 -7.90 4.32
CA MET A 28 9.02 -7.12 4.89
C MET A 28 10.34 -7.72 4.40
N ILE A 29 11.22 -6.86 3.91
CA ILE A 29 12.61 -7.19 3.58
C ILE A 29 13.50 -6.41 4.54
N SER A 30 14.36 -7.11 5.28
CA SER A 30 15.33 -6.50 6.18
C SER A 30 16.71 -6.50 5.53
N PHE A 31 17.29 -5.32 5.38
CA PHE A 31 18.70 -5.12 5.08
C PHE A 31 19.42 -4.69 6.36
N SER A 32 20.76 -4.72 6.37
CA SER A 32 21.57 -4.40 7.57
C SER A 32 21.32 -3.01 8.17
N GLU A 33 20.81 -2.06 7.38
CA GLU A 33 20.63 -0.65 7.77
C GLU A 33 19.19 -0.14 7.58
N LYS A 34 18.28 -0.96 7.01
CA LYS A 34 16.91 -0.52 6.73
C LYS A 34 15.92 -1.67 6.61
N LYS A 35 14.66 -1.38 6.88
CA LYS A 35 13.52 -2.28 6.66
C LYS A 35 12.65 -1.74 5.54
N SER A 36 12.45 -2.55 4.50
CA SER A 36 11.55 -2.23 3.39
C SER A 36 10.24 -3.01 3.53
N TYR A 37 9.11 -2.33 3.50
CA TYR A 37 7.78 -2.93 3.43
C TYR A 37 7.22 -2.78 2.03
N ILE A 38 6.88 -3.90 1.40
CA ILE A 38 6.35 -3.95 0.03
C ILE A 38 4.99 -4.61 0.07
N GLY A 39 3.99 -4.00 -0.55
CA GLY A 39 2.65 -4.54 -0.56
C GLY A 39 1.81 -4.08 -1.75
N ASN A 40 0.68 -4.75 -1.90
CA ASN A 40 -0.31 -4.47 -2.94
C ASN A 40 -1.68 -4.29 -2.33
N ILE A 41 -2.44 -3.34 -2.88
CA ILE A 41 -3.83 -3.08 -2.53
C ILE A 41 -4.66 -3.29 -3.79
N LYS A 42 -5.62 -4.20 -3.72
CA LYS A 42 -6.66 -4.35 -4.72
C LYS A 42 -7.70 -3.26 -4.51
N PHE A 43 -7.98 -2.47 -5.54
CA PHE A 43 -8.84 -1.30 -5.48
C PHE A 43 -9.88 -1.34 -6.58
N LEU A 44 -11.16 -1.41 -6.22
CA LEU A 44 -12.25 -1.60 -7.19
C LEU A 44 -12.78 -0.28 -7.78
N ASP A 45 -12.62 0.85 -7.09
CA ASP A 45 -13.09 2.17 -7.55
C ASP A 45 -12.04 2.82 -8.48
N MET A 46 -11.98 2.38 -9.74
CA MET A 46 -10.91 2.77 -10.67
C MET A 46 -10.82 4.29 -10.91
N GLU A 47 -11.94 5.02 -10.81
CA GLU A 47 -11.99 6.47 -11.01
C GLU A 47 -11.31 7.24 -9.87
N LYS A 48 -11.23 6.64 -8.68
CA LYS A 48 -10.65 7.26 -7.48
C LYS A 48 -9.25 6.73 -7.14
N VAL A 49 -8.61 5.97 -8.03
CA VAL A 49 -7.28 5.39 -7.78
C VAL A 49 -6.22 6.48 -7.47
N GLU A 50 -6.27 7.62 -8.16
CA GLU A 50 -5.33 8.71 -7.92
C GLU A 50 -5.61 9.45 -6.60
N GLU A 51 -6.86 9.49 -6.16
CA GLU A 51 -7.23 10.00 -4.84
C GLU A 51 -6.70 9.09 -3.74
N ALA A 52 -6.91 7.77 -3.87
CA ALA A 52 -6.36 6.77 -2.95
C ALA A 52 -4.84 6.85 -2.86
N LYS A 53 -4.12 7.00 -3.99
CA LYS A 53 -2.67 7.18 -4.01
C LYS A 53 -2.21 8.44 -3.26
N LYS A 54 -2.97 9.55 -3.35
CA LYS A 54 -2.68 10.77 -2.59
C LYS A 54 -2.89 10.57 -1.09
N ILE A 55 -3.94 9.86 -0.70
CA ILE A 55 -4.21 9.50 0.71
C ILE A 55 -3.06 8.64 1.25
N LEU A 56 -2.73 7.56 0.56
CA LEU A 56 -1.62 6.65 0.93
C LEU A 56 -0.27 7.39 0.97
N SER A 57 -0.02 8.30 0.04
CA SER A 57 1.19 9.13 0.06
C SER A 57 1.31 9.96 1.34
N LYS A 58 0.21 10.48 1.89
CA LYS A 58 0.23 11.22 3.15
C LYS A 58 0.59 10.30 4.32
N VAL A 59 0.07 9.08 4.32
CA VAL A 59 0.40 8.05 5.32
C VAL A 59 1.87 7.66 5.25
N PHE A 60 2.38 7.36 4.05
CA PHE A 60 3.72 6.79 3.87
C PHE A 60 4.85 7.79 4.09
N LYS A 61 4.59 9.09 3.88
CA LYS A 61 5.56 10.16 4.17
C LYS A 61 6.07 10.17 5.61
N CYS A 62 5.32 9.64 6.57
CA CYS A 62 5.71 9.61 7.97
C CYS A 62 6.80 8.57 8.29
N TYR A 63 7.06 7.62 7.38
CA TYR A 63 7.94 6.48 7.65
C TYR A 63 9.33 6.59 7.00
N GLY A 64 9.49 7.45 6.00
CA GLY A 64 10.74 7.61 5.26
C GLY A 64 10.52 7.69 3.75
N HIS A 65 11.43 7.09 2.99
CA HIS A 65 11.32 7.05 1.53
C HIS A 65 10.23 6.07 1.11
N TYR A 66 9.39 6.46 0.15
CA TYR A 66 8.33 5.60 -0.34
C TYR A 66 8.11 5.75 -1.85
N SER A 67 7.53 4.71 -2.44
CA SER A 67 7.06 4.72 -3.82
C SER A 67 5.68 4.09 -3.90
N ILE A 68 4.84 4.62 -4.79
CA ILE A 68 3.50 4.12 -5.07
C ILE A 68 3.32 4.08 -6.58
N HIS A 69 2.83 2.97 -7.10
CA HIS A 69 2.45 2.80 -8.49
C HIS A 69 1.08 2.13 -8.58
N SER A 70 0.44 2.26 -9.73
CA SER A 70 -0.85 1.62 -9.99
C SER A 70 -0.84 0.93 -11.34
N GLN A 71 -1.56 -0.18 -11.43
CA GLN A 71 -1.72 -0.96 -12.65
C GLN A 71 -3.16 -1.45 -12.75
N GLU A 72 -3.77 -1.32 -13.93
CA GLU A 72 -5.05 -1.96 -14.22
C GLU A 72 -4.83 -3.47 -14.37
N VAL A 73 -5.61 -4.26 -13.62
CA VAL A 73 -5.66 -5.70 -13.75
C VAL A 73 -6.96 -6.07 -14.46
N VAL A 74 -6.79 -6.60 -15.67
CA VAL A 74 -7.88 -7.15 -16.48
C VAL A 74 -7.78 -8.67 -16.44
N SER A 75 -8.83 -9.31 -15.95
CA SER A 75 -8.92 -10.78 -15.92
C SER A 75 -10.03 -11.26 -16.84
N CYS A 76 -9.89 -12.47 -17.39
CA CYS A 76 -10.91 -13.06 -18.28
C CYS A 76 -12.26 -13.27 -17.61
N CYS A 77 -12.23 -13.41 -16.29
CA CYS A 77 -13.22 -14.17 -15.54
C CYS A 77 -13.59 -13.50 -14.21
N ALA A 78 -13.06 -12.30 -13.94
CA ALA A 78 -13.42 -11.48 -12.78
C ALA A 78 -13.45 -9.98 -13.18
N PRO A 79 -14.14 -9.14 -12.39
CA PRO A 79 -14.19 -7.70 -12.63
C PRO A 79 -12.80 -7.08 -12.68
N LYS A 80 -12.65 -6.05 -13.52
CA LYS A 80 -11.45 -5.22 -13.56
C LYS A 80 -11.23 -4.51 -12.23
N TYR A 81 -9.97 -4.29 -11.89
CA TYR A 81 -9.59 -3.53 -10.70
C TYR A 81 -8.24 -2.86 -10.91
N MET A 82 -7.92 -1.87 -10.07
CA MET A 82 -6.57 -1.31 -9.99
C MET A 82 -5.81 -2.02 -8.87
N THR A 83 -4.59 -2.48 -9.15
CA THR A 83 -3.63 -2.77 -8.10
C THR A 83 -2.86 -1.50 -7.78
N ILE A 84 -2.83 -1.10 -6.52
CA ILE A 84 -1.93 -0.06 -6.02
C ILE A 84 -0.77 -0.76 -5.30
N GLY A 85 0.40 -0.77 -5.94
CA GLY A 85 1.63 -1.30 -5.37
C GLY A 85 2.39 -0.22 -4.61
N PHE A 86 2.96 -0.56 -3.46
CA PHE A 86 3.77 0.36 -2.66
C PHE A 86 5.04 -0.28 -2.11
N LYS A 87 6.05 0.56 -1.89
CA LYS A 87 7.25 0.26 -1.11
C LYS A 87 7.53 1.39 -0.14
N ILE A 88 7.81 1.06 1.11
CA ILE A 88 8.18 2.00 2.18
C ILE A 88 9.52 1.54 2.75
N ASP A 89 10.54 2.39 2.67
CA ASP A 89 11.84 2.18 3.28
C ASP A 89 11.87 2.95 4.62
N VAL A 90 12.01 2.20 5.71
CA VAL A 90 12.14 2.71 7.07
C VAL A 90 13.60 2.60 7.48
N GLU A 91 14.21 3.74 7.78
CA GLU A 91 15.56 3.80 8.34
C GLU A 91 15.49 3.44 9.82
N GLU A 92 16.33 2.50 10.26
CA GLU A 92 16.53 2.26 11.70
C GLU A 92 17.49 3.34 12.22
N ASN A 93 16.97 4.29 13.00
CA ASN A 93 17.80 5.19 13.81
C ASN A 93 18.37 4.44 15.03
#